data_AF-A0A166DT97-F1
#
_entry.id   AF-A0A166DT97-F1
#
_cell.length_a   1.000
_cell.length_b   1.000
_cell.length_c   1.000
_cell.angle_alpha   90.00
_cell.angle_beta   90.00
_cell.angle_gamma   90.00
#
_symmetry.space_group_name_H-M   'P 1'
#
loop_
_entity.id
_entity.type
_entity.pdbx_description
1 polymer ?
#
loop_
_entity_poly.entity_id
_entity_poly.type
_entity_poly.pdbx_seq_one_letter_code
_entity_poly.pdbx_strand_id
1 'polypeptide(L)'
;MPVGLSQFAQRDTRLALLEKELEGINTTLTDLRRRRNFLIYASGSPPEVLSSIFHFLADIEPNYYPNFEDYPDVVTGKLPSRLGWLKVTQVCYSWRAAACGDARLWTSVTTSLGMQWATEMLRLSKSLPISL
;
A
#
# COMPACT_ATOMS: atom_id res chain seq x y z
N MET A 1 18.62 -48.11 9.42
CA MET A 1 18.34 -47.69 8.03
C MET A 1 17.86 -46.23 8.02
N PRO A 2 18.58 -45.27 7.39
CA PRO A 2 18.33 -43.83 7.48
C PRO A 2 17.69 -43.23 6.20
N VAL A 3 16.68 -43.89 5.62
CA VAL A 3 16.10 -43.49 4.31
C VAL A 3 15.18 -42.26 4.41
N GLY A 4 14.65 -41.95 5.59
CA GLY A 4 13.72 -40.84 5.78
C GLY A 4 14.36 -39.45 5.67
N LEU A 5 15.52 -39.24 6.29
CA LEU A 5 16.15 -37.91 6.39
C LEU A 5 16.61 -37.35 5.03
N SER A 6 17.03 -38.21 4.10
CA SER A 6 17.43 -37.81 2.75
C SER A 6 16.24 -37.38 1.89
N GLN A 7 15.08 -38.03 2.03
CA GLN A 7 13.86 -37.66 1.30
C GLN A 7 13.28 -36.33 1.77
N PHE A 8 13.30 -36.03 3.08
CA PHE A 8 12.86 -34.74 3.62
C PHE A 8 13.75 -33.60 3.14
N ALA A 9 15.08 -33.74 3.24
CA ALA A 9 16.02 -32.74 2.74
C ALA A 9 15.88 -32.49 1.22
N GLN A 10 15.61 -33.55 0.44
CA GLN A 10 15.37 -33.45 -1.00
C GLN A 10 14.04 -32.75 -1.32
N ARG A 11 13.00 -32.96 -0.51
CA ARG A 11 11.71 -32.26 -0.64
C ARG A 11 11.85 -30.77 -0.34
N ASP A 12 12.52 -30.41 0.74
CA ASP A 12 12.73 -29.01 1.13
C ASP A 12 13.56 -28.26 0.08
N THR A 13 14.60 -28.91 -0.46
CA THR A 13 15.40 -28.36 -1.56
C THR A 13 14.54 -28.09 -2.80
N ARG A 14 13.62 -28.99 -3.16
CA ARG A 14 12.71 -28.81 -4.31
C ARG A 14 11.69 -27.70 -4.07
N LEU A 15 11.17 -27.57 -2.85
CA LEU A 15 10.28 -26.47 -2.50
C LEU A 15 10.99 -25.11 -2.62
N ALA A 16 12.19 -24.98 -2.07
CA ALA A 16 12.98 -23.75 -2.18
C ALA A 16 13.31 -23.39 -3.64
N LEU A 17 13.57 -24.38 -4.50
CA LEU A 17 13.78 -24.15 -5.94
C LEU A 17 12.51 -23.62 -6.62
N LEU A 18 11.34 -24.22 -6.34
CA LEU A 18 10.06 -23.78 -6.88
C LEU A 18 9.68 -22.37 -6.39
N GLU A 19 9.91 -22.06 -5.12
CA GLU A 19 9.70 -20.73 -4.56
C GLU A 19 10.56 -19.67 -5.27
N LYS A 20 11.82 -20.00 -5.53
CA LYS A 20 12.73 -19.14 -6.29
C LYS A 20 12.27 -18.92 -7.74
N GLU A 21 11.75 -19.96 -8.40
CA GLU A 21 11.17 -19.84 -9.75
C GLU A 21 9.93 -18.94 -9.74
N LEU A 22 9.03 -19.11 -8.76
CA LEU A 22 7.85 -18.26 -8.59
C LEU A 22 8.24 -16.79 -8.33
N GLU A 23 9.25 -16.55 -7.51
CA GLU A 23 9.78 -15.21 -7.26
C GLU A 23 10.33 -14.57 -8.54
N GLY A 24 11.08 -15.34 -9.34
CA GLY A 24 11.60 -14.88 -10.64
C GLY A 24 10.49 -14.51 -11.62
N ILE A 25 9.43 -15.33 -11.70
CA ILE A 25 8.25 -15.05 -12.54
C ILE A 25 7.51 -13.80 -12.05
N ASN A 26 7.30 -13.67 -10.73
CA ASN A 26 6.61 -12.51 -10.15
C ASN A 26 7.38 -11.20 -10.38
N THR A 27 8.71 -11.25 -10.32
CA THR A 27 9.58 -10.10 -10.63
C THR A 27 9.40 -9.69 -12.09
N THR A 28 9.53 -10.64 -13.01
CA THR A 28 9.37 -10.42 -14.45
C THR A 28 7.97 -9.85 -14.76
N LEU A 29 6.93 -10.42 -14.16
CA LEU A 29 5.55 -9.95 -14.32
C LEU A 29 5.36 -8.53 -13.79
N THR A 30 6.00 -8.19 -12.67
CA THR A 30 5.96 -6.85 -12.08
C THR A 30 6.58 -5.82 -13.02
N ASP A 31 7.71 -6.14 -13.63
CA ASP A 31 8.38 -5.26 -14.59
C ASP A 31 7.55 -5.04 -15.86
N LEU A 32 6.94 -6.10 -16.40
CA LEU A 32 6.04 -5.99 -17.54
C LEU A 32 4.81 -5.14 -17.22
N ARG A 33 4.22 -5.31 -16.02
CA ARG A 33 3.11 -4.47 -15.55
C ARG A 33 3.51 -3.01 -15.42
N ARG A 34 4.73 -2.71 -14.93
CA ARG A 34 5.25 -1.34 -14.85
C ARG A 34 5.39 -0.72 -16.24
N ARG A 35 6.01 -1.43 -17.19
CA ARG A 35 6.15 -0.95 -18.58
C ARG A 35 4.80 -0.69 -19.23
N ARG A 36 3.84 -1.61 -19.09
CA ARG A 36 2.46 -1.41 -19.57
C ARG A 36 1.83 -0.17 -18.93
N ASN A 37 1.95 -0.02 -17.62
CA ASN A 37 1.35 1.11 -16.90
C ASN A 37 1.95 2.45 -17.31
N PHE A 38 3.24 2.49 -17.67
CA PHE A 38 3.87 3.70 -18.21
C PHE A 38 3.24 4.16 -19.55
N LEU A 39 2.70 3.22 -20.33
CA LEU A 39 2.03 3.51 -21.62
C LEU A 39 0.56 3.90 -21.45
N ILE A 40 -0.03 3.70 -20.27
CA ILE A 40 -1.43 4.06 -20.00
C ILE A 40 -1.45 5.46 -19.40
N TYR A 41 -2.22 6.39 -19.99
CA TYR A 41 -2.31 7.78 -19.53
C TYR A 41 -2.49 7.92 -18.00
N ALA A 42 -3.44 7.17 -17.43
CA ALA A 42 -3.72 7.22 -16.01
C ALA A 42 -2.51 6.87 -15.13
N SER A 43 -1.62 5.96 -15.55
CA SER A 43 -0.47 5.52 -14.75
C SER A 43 0.89 6.06 -15.22
N GLY A 44 0.96 6.55 -16.46
CA GLY A 44 2.13 7.21 -17.05
C GLY A 44 2.15 8.72 -16.89
N SER A 45 1.14 9.30 -16.23
CA SER A 45 1.11 10.72 -15.91
C SER A 45 2.26 11.10 -14.96
N PRO A 46 2.80 12.33 -15.05
CA PRO A 46 3.82 12.82 -14.12
C PRO A 46 3.35 12.71 -12.66
N PRO A 47 4.27 12.46 -11.72
CA PRO A 47 3.92 12.28 -10.30
C PRO A 47 3.23 13.52 -9.72
N GLU A 48 3.52 14.73 -10.19
CA GLU A 48 2.88 15.97 -9.75
C GLU A 48 1.40 16.00 -10.11
N VAL A 49 1.06 15.57 -11.33
CA VAL A 49 -0.33 15.50 -11.81
C VAL A 49 -1.10 14.45 -11.01
N LEU A 50 -0.50 13.29 -10.79
CA LEU A 50 -1.08 12.25 -9.95
C LEU A 50 -1.30 12.75 -8.52
N SER A 51 -0.32 13.39 -7.91
CA SER A 51 -0.44 13.94 -6.56
C SER A 51 -1.53 15.01 -6.48
N SER A 52 -1.66 15.91 -7.46
CA SER A 52 -2.77 16.87 -7.52
C SER A 52 -4.13 16.18 -7.57
N ILE A 53 -4.29 15.13 -8.38
CA ILE A 53 -5.51 14.32 -8.42
C ILE A 53 -5.77 13.65 -7.07
N PHE A 54 -4.73 13.13 -6.42
CA PHE A 54 -4.86 12.46 -5.12
C PHE A 54 -5.25 13.43 -4.00
N HIS A 55 -4.83 14.69 -4.05
CA HIS A 55 -5.30 15.72 -3.10
C HIS A 55 -6.81 15.95 -3.25
N PHE A 56 -7.30 16.15 -4.48
CA PHE A 56 -8.75 16.24 -4.71
C PHE A 56 -9.49 14.99 -4.24
N LEU A 57 -8.91 13.80 -4.43
CA LEU A 57 -9.50 12.57 -3.93
C LEU A 57 -9.48 12.49 -2.40
N ALA A 58 -8.46 13.00 -1.72
CA ALA A 58 -8.38 13.06 -0.26
C ALA A 58 -9.47 13.96 0.33
N ASP A 59 -9.80 15.06 -0.36
CA ASP A 59 -10.90 15.95 0.04
C ASP A 59 -12.28 15.30 -0.14
N ILE A 60 -12.48 14.56 -1.24
CA ILE A 60 -13.77 13.91 -1.56
C ILE A 60 -13.96 12.62 -0.73
N GLU A 61 -12.89 11.86 -0.52
CA GLU A 61 -12.88 10.57 0.17
C GLU A 61 -11.78 10.51 1.24
N PRO A 62 -11.98 11.17 2.40
CA PRO A 62 -11.03 11.11 3.50
C PRO A 62 -10.90 9.68 4.08
N ASN A 63 -9.74 9.42 4.68
CA ASN A 63 -9.41 8.18 5.41
C ASN A 63 -9.93 8.17 6.86
N TYR A 64 -10.75 9.15 7.24
CA TYR A 64 -11.39 9.28 8.55
C TYR A 64 -12.90 9.53 8.40
N TYR A 65 -13.64 9.34 9.49
CA TYR A 65 -15.06 9.74 9.55
C TYR A 65 -15.14 11.21 9.97
N PRO A 66 -15.91 12.06 9.26
CA PRO A 66 -16.01 13.48 9.60
C PRO A 66 -16.58 13.75 10.99
N ASN A 67 -17.42 12.84 11.50
CA ASN A 67 -18.02 12.98 12.82
C ASN A 67 -17.16 12.27 13.86
N PHE A 68 -16.69 13.00 14.87
CA PHE A 68 -15.91 12.43 15.96
C PHE A 68 -16.69 11.40 16.78
N GLU A 69 -18.02 11.48 16.81
CA GLU A 69 -18.89 10.53 17.50
C GLU A 69 -18.82 9.11 16.92
N ASP A 70 -18.41 8.98 15.65
CA ASP A 70 -18.27 7.68 14.97
C ASP A 70 -16.97 6.95 15.37
N TYR A 71 -15.97 7.67 15.89
CA TYR A 71 -14.64 7.12 16.16
C TYR A 71 -14.65 5.91 17.14
N PRO A 72 -15.38 5.93 18.26
CA PRO A 72 -15.48 4.76 19.14
C PRO A 72 -16.04 3.53 18.45
N ASP A 73 -17.00 3.69 17.53
CA ASP A 73 -17.59 2.58 16.79
C ASP A 73 -16.60 2.00 15.76
N VAL A 74 -15.70 2.83 15.21
CA VAL A 74 -14.60 2.37 14.36
C VAL A 74 -13.58 1.57 15.16
N VAL A 75 -13.16 2.06 16.32
CA VAL A 75 -12.17 1.38 17.18
C VAL A 75 -12.72 0.06 17.74
N THR A 76 -14.02 0.02 18.07
CA THR A 76 -14.70 -1.20 18.54
C THR A 76 -15.07 -2.16 17.40
N GLY A 77 -14.87 -1.76 16.13
CA GLY A 77 -15.16 -2.57 14.95
C GLY A 77 -16.64 -2.66 14.59
N LYS A 78 -17.51 -1.85 15.23
CA LYS A 78 -18.93 -1.73 14.85
C LYS A 78 -19.10 -0.98 13.53
N LEU A 79 -18.20 -0.03 13.25
CA LEU A 79 -18.14 0.71 12.01
C LEU A 79 -16.86 0.32 11.25
N PRO A 80 -16.92 0.06 9.93
CA PRO A 80 -15.73 -0.34 9.18
C PRO A 80 -14.74 0.80 9.08
N SER A 81 -13.44 0.50 9.05
CA SER A 81 -12.41 1.51 8.79
C SER A 81 -12.50 2.04 7.35
N ARG A 82 -12.18 3.32 7.16
CA ARG A 82 -12.18 3.96 5.84
C ARG A 82 -10.77 4.02 5.29
N LEU A 83 -10.54 3.30 4.20
CA LEU A 83 -9.29 3.45 3.46
C LEU A 83 -9.23 4.81 2.74
N GLY A 84 -10.38 5.32 2.27
CA GLY A 84 -10.48 6.61 1.58
C GLY A 84 -9.55 6.70 0.37
N TRP A 85 -8.90 7.86 0.21
CA TRP A 85 -7.94 8.12 -0.86
C TRP A 85 -6.76 7.14 -0.88
N LEU A 86 -6.40 6.47 0.24
CA LEU A 86 -5.27 5.53 0.30
C LEU A 86 -5.41 4.37 -0.68
N LYS A 87 -6.62 4.11 -1.22
CA LYS A 87 -6.84 3.14 -2.30
C LYS A 87 -5.91 3.38 -3.51
N VAL A 88 -5.49 4.61 -3.78
CA VAL A 88 -4.57 4.93 -4.89
C VAL A 88 -3.21 4.25 -4.73
N THR A 89 -2.78 3.98 -3.49
CA THR A 89 -1.51 3.30 -3.18
C THR A 89 -1.51 1.82 -3.58
N GLN A 90 -2.68 1.25 -3.88
CA GLN A 90 -2.85 -0.17 -4.24
C GLN A 90 -3.02 -0.38 -5.76
N VAL A 91 -3.14 0.69 -6.55
CA VAL A 91 -3.42 0.59 -7.99
C VAL A 91 -2.20 0.10 -8.78
N CYS A 92 -1.10 0.85 -8.70
CA CYS A 92 0.14 0.48 -9.37
C CYS A 92 1.37 1.11 -8.71
N TYR A 93 2.55 0.70 -9.16
CA TYR A 93 3.82 1.25 -8.66
C TYR A 93 3.92 2.76 -8.84
N SER A 94 3.54 3.28 -10.02
CA SER A 94 3.61 4.73 -10.33
C SER A 94 2.74 5.55 -9.38
N TRP A 95 1.49 5.13 -9.18
CA TRP A 95 0.56 5.79 -8.27
C TRP A 95 1.04 5.76 -6.82
N ARG A 96 1.52 4.61 -6.37
CA ARG A 96 2.10 4.48 -5.03
C ARG A 96 3.32 5.37 -4.86
N ALA A 97 4.22 5.41 -5.84
CA ALA A 97 5.42 6.23 -5.80
C ALA A 97 5.08 7.73 -5.73
N ALA A 98 4.11 8.19 -6.54
CA ALA A 98 3.63 9.58 -6.49
C ALA A 98 3.00 9.92 -5.13
N ALA A 99 2.11 9.06 -4.63
CA ALA A 99 1.46 9.24 -3.33
C ALA A 99 2.49 9.30 -2.19
N CYS A 100 3.41 8.34 -2.10
CA CYS A 100 4.47 8.31 -1.09
C CYS A 100 5.49 9.47 -1.22
N GLY A 101 5.63 10.05 -2.41
CA GLY A 101 6.51 11.18 -2.68
C GLY A 101 5.98 12.51 -2.13
N ASP A 102 4.66 12.69 -2.09
CA ASP A 102 4.02 13.91 -1.59
C ASP A 102 3.61 13.80 -0.13
N ALA A 103 4.44 14.34 0.75
CA ALA A 103 4.23 14.30 2.20
C ALA A 103 2.91 14.94 2.66
N ARG A 104 2.35 15.89 1.89
CA ARG A 104 1.10 16.58 2.25
C ARG A 104 -0.11 15.65 2.24
N LEU A 105 -0.09 14.59 1.44
CA LEU A 105 -1.17 13.59 1.44
C LEU A 105 -1.24 12.82 2.77
N TRP A 106 -0.13 12.73 3.50
CA TRP A 106 0.02 11.91 4.68
C TRP A 106 -0.15 12.68 6.00
N THR A 107 -0.52 13.97 5.95
CA THR A 107 -0.70 14.80 7.16
C THR A 107 -1.98 14.48 7.92
N SER A 108 -3.00 13.92 7.25
CA SER A 108 -4.25 13.46 7.89
C SER A 108 -4.09 12.02 8.40
N VAL A 109 -3.56 11.90 9.62
CA VAL A 109 -3.19 10.62 10.22
C VAL A 109 -4.40 9.98 10.90
N THR A 110 -4.64 8.71 10.63
CA THR A 110 -5.72 7.95 11.28
C THR A 110 -5.18 6.68 11.95
N THR A 111 -5.70 6.39 13.13
CA THR A 111 -5.50 5.14 13.87
C THR A 111 -6.54 4.08 13.54
N SER A 112 -7.59 4.42 12.77
CA SER A 112 -8.68 3.49 12.40
C SER A 112 -8.21 2.31 11.55
N LEU A 113 -7.09 2.48 10.84
CA LEU A 113 -6.44 1.43 10.05
C LEU A 113 -5.42 0.62 10.88
N GLY A 114 -5.28 0.93 12.17
CA GLY A 114 -4.31 0.34 13.08
C GLY A 114 -3.03 1.18 13.25
N MET A 115 -2.36 1.01 14.39
CA MET A 115 -1.19 1.82 14.77
C MET A 115 0.01 1.66 13.82
N GLN A 116 0.13 0.53 13.14
CA GLN A 116 1.19 0.32 12.14
C GLN A 116 1.03 1.29 10.97
N TRP A 117 -0.19 1.47 10.47
CA TRP A 117 -0.49 2.42 9.40
C TRP A 117 -0.38 3.86 9.86
N ALA A 118 -0.85 4.18 11.07
CA ALA A 118 -0.68 5.52 11.64
C ALA A 118 0.83 5.90 11.71
N THR A 119 1.67 4.97 12.16
CA THR A 119 3.13 5.16 12.22
C THR A 119 3.72 5.38 10.83
N GLU A 120 3.27 4.63 9.83
CA GLU A 120 3.72 4.80 8.44
C GLU A 120 3.27 6.14 7.84
N MET A 121 2.04 6.58 8.13
CA MET A 121 1.56 7.91 7.75
C MET A 121 2.40 9.01 8.36
N LEU A 122 2.71 8.91 9.66
CA LEU A 122 3.61 9.84 10.35
C LEU A 122 4.98 9.88 9.66
N ARG A 123 5.55 8.72 9.35
CA ARG A 123 6.83 8.61 8.62
C ARG A 123 6.77 9.29 7.24
N LEU A 124 5.68 9.10 6.50
CA LEU A 124 5.50 9.64 5.15
C LEU A 124 5.13 11.13 5.15
N SER A 125 4.51 11.63 6.23
CA SER A 125 4.23 13.06 6.45
C SER A 125 5.52 13.88 6.69
N LYS A 126 6.63 13.19 6.96
CA LYS A 126 7.96 13.77 7.25
C LYS A 126 7.87 14.73 8.44
N SER A 127 8.19 16.01 8.24
CA SER A 127 8.19 17.05 9.29
C SER A 127 7.06 18.06 9.10
N LEU A 128 6.03 17.72 8.32
CA LEU A 128 4.88 18.60 8.13
C LEU A 128 3.96 18.53 9.36
N PRO A 129 3.25 19.63 9.69
CA PRO A 129 2.21 19.60 10.71
C PRO A 129 1.15 18.56 10.36
N ILE A 130 0.77 17.75 11.35
CA ILE A 130 -0.25 16.71 11.20
C ILE A 130 -1.60 17.19 11.70
N SER A 131 -2.65 16.61 11.12
CA SER A 131 -4.03 16.70 11.58
C SER A 131 -4.48 15.32 12.06
N LEU A 132 -5.21 15.28 13.17
CA LEU A 132 -5.76 14.09 13.80
C LEU A 132 -7.28 14.06 13.63
#